data_AF-A0A5R8P4Q5-F1
#
_entry.id   AF-A0A5R8P4Q5-F1
#
_cell.length_a   1.000
_cell.length_b   1.000
_cell.length_c   1.000
_cell.angle_alpha   90.00
_cell.angle_beta   90.00
_cell.angle_gamma   90.00
#
_symmetry.space_group_name_H-M   'P 1'
#
loop_
_entity.id
_entity.type
_entity.pdbx_description
1 polymer ?
#
loop_
_entity_poly.entity_id
_entity_poly.type
_entity_poly.pdbx_seq_one_letter_code
_entity_poly.pdbx_strand_id
1 'polypeptide(L)'
;MWWAHINDWNTGHTVAFVAAATGIAFVFLLFRALYRIGEPREPTPPVSTPPPGWYVDAAGATRWFDGRQWTDITQLPPKSDT
;
A
#
# COMPACT_ATOMS: atom_id res chain seq x y z
N MET A 1 -13.91 -58.14 6.65
CA MET A 1 -13.29 -56.83 6.33
C MET A 1 -14.21 -56.13 5.33
N TRP A 2 -15.25 -55.43 5.79
CA TRP A 2 -16.31 -54.86 4.92
C TRP A 2 -16.65 -53.40 5.29
N TRP A 3 -15.77 -52.73 6.03
CA TRP A 3 -16.02 -51.39 6.57
C TRP A 3 -15.44 -50.25 5.72
N ALA A 4 -14.80 -50.57 4.59
CA ALA A 4 -14.02 -49.59 3.81
C ALA A 4 -14.84 -48.83 2.74
N HIS A 5 -16.12 -49.13 2.51
CA HIS A 5 -16.84 -48.63 1.31
C HIS A 5 -17.81 -47.46 1.58
N ILE A 6 -17.90 -46.92 2.81
CA ILE A 6 -18.89 -45.86 3.14
C ILE A 6 -18.29 -44.45 3.00
N ASN A 7 -16.95 -44.31 2.95
CA ASN A 7 -16.29 -42.99 2.94
C ASN A 7 -15.87 -42.47 1.56
N ASP A 8 -15.81 -43.31 0.52
CA ASP A 8 -15.28 -42.91 -0.80
C ASP A 8 -16.22 -41.93 -1.52
N TRP A 9 -17.53 -42.10 -1.34
CA TRP A 9 -18.57 -41.28 -1.97
C TRP A 9 -18.56 -39.83 -1.48
N ASN A 10 -18.35 -39.58 -0.18
CA ASN A 10 -18.26 -38.22 0.33
C ASN A 10 -16.90 -37.60 0.04
N THR A 11 -15.82 -38.39 0.13
CA THR A 11 -14.45 -37.91 -0.07
C THR A 11 -14.25 -37.39 -1.50
N GLY A 12 -14.77 -38.08 -2.51
CA GLY A 12 -14.70 -37.63 -3.91
C GLY A 12 -15.41 -36.30 -4.14
N HIS A 13 -16.61 -36.12 -3.60
CA HIS A 13 -17.34 -34.85 -3.70
C HIS A 13 -16.61 -33.72 -2.99
N THR A 14 -16.09 -33.94 -1.78
CA THR A 14 -15.35 -32.91 -1.05
C THR A 14 -14.13 -32.42 -1.82
N VAL A 15 -13.34 -33.33 -2.40
CA VAL A 15 -12.16 -32.96 -3.21
C VAL A 15 -12.59 -32.20 -4.46
N ALA A 16 -13.65 -32.64 -5.16
CA ALA A 16 -14.17 -31.95 -6.33
C ALA A 16 -14.66 -30.53 -6.01
N PHE A 17 -15.37 -30.33 -4.90
CA PHE A 17 -15.82 -29.00 -4.46
C PHE A 17 -14.65 -28.07 -4.13
N VAL A 18 -13.64 -28.56 -3.41
CA VAL A 18 -12.45 -27.75 -3.07
C VAL A 18 -11.67 -27.38 -4.32
N ALA A 19 -11.48 -28.30 -5.25
CA ALA A 19 -10.80 -28.03 -6.51
C ALA A 19 -11.57 -26.99 -7.34
N ALA A 20 -12.89 -27.13 -7.45
CA ALA A 20 -13.75 -26.18 -8.16
C ALA A 20 -13.72 -24.78 -7.50
N ALA A 21 -13.86 -24.71 -6.18
CA ALA A 21 -13.81 -23.45 -5.43
C ALA A 21 -12.45 -22.75 -5.60
N THR A 22 -11.36 -23.52 -5.57
CA THR A 22 -10.00 -22.99 -5.79
C THR A 22 -9.84 -22.45 -7.20
N GLY A 23 -10.31 -23.18 -8.21
CA GLY A 23 -10.30 -22.72 -9.61
C GLY A 23 -11.11 -21.45 -9.81
N ILE A 24 -12.32 -21.38 -9.25
CA ILE A 24 -13.18 -20.18 -9.31
C ILE A 24 -12.50 -18.99 -8.63
N ALA A 25 -11.94 -19.19 -7.43
CA ALA A 25 -11.23 -18.15 -6.71
C ALA A 25 -10.02 -17.65 -7.51
N PHE A 26 -9.26 -18.56 -8.14
CA PHE A 26 -8.13 -18.20 -8.97
C PHE A 26 -8.54 -17.36 -10.20
N VAL A 27 -9.58 -17.79 -10.92
CA VAL A 27 -10.13 -17.04 -12.07
C VAL A 27 -10.62 -15.66 -11.61
N PHE A 28 -11.34 -15.60 -10.49
CA PHE A 28 -11.79 -14.33 -9.91
C PHE A 28 -10.61 -13.39 -9.58
N LEU A 29 -9.54 -13.91 -8.99
CA LEU A 29 -8.33 -13.13 -8.68
C LEU A 29 -7.60 -12.66 -9.94
N LEU A 30 -7.55 -13.47 -10.99
CA LEU A 30 -7.00 -13.04 -12.29
C LEU A 30 -7.81 -11.90 -12.90
N PHE A 31 -9.13 -12.04 -12.97
CA PHE A 31 -10.02 -10.97 -13.44
C PHE A 31 -9.87 -9.70 -12.61
N ARG A 32 -9.83 -9.84 -11.27
CA ARG A 32 -9.61 -8.70 -10.36
C ARG A 32 -8.26 -8.03 -10.59
N ALA A 33 -7.19 -8.81 -10.78
CA ALA A 33 -5.85 -8.28 -11.04
C ALA A 33 -5.79 -7.54 -12.37
N LEU A 34 -6.42 -8.09 -13.43
CA LEU A 34 -6.53 -7.45 -14.73
C LEU A 34 -7.36 -6.16 -14.69
N TYR A 35 -8.47 -6.16 -13.96
CA TYR A 35 -9.29 -4.97 -13.77
C TYR A 35 -8.52 -3.86 -13.05
N ARG A 36 -7.74 -4.22 -12.02
CA ARG A 36 -6.89 -3.27 -11.28
C ARG A 36 -5.80 -2.62 -12.13
N ILE A 37 -5.32 -3.30 -13.18
CA ILE A 37 -4.33 -2.73 -14.12
C ILE A 37 -4.97 -1.62 -14.96
N GLY A 38 -6.26 -1.73 -15.25
CA GLY A 38 -7.02 -0.73 -16.00
C GLY A 38 -7.51 0.45 -15.17
N GLU A 39 -7.40 0.41 -13.83
CA GLU A 39 -7.75 1.55 -13.00
C GLU A 39 -6.78 2.70 -13.33
N PRO A 40 -7.29 3.85 -13.81
CA PRO A 40 -6.48 5.05 -13.94
C PRO A 40 -5.85 5.29 -12.57
N ARG A 41 -4.52 5.41 -12.53
CA ARG A 41 -3.85 5.90 -11.33
C ARG A 41 -4.55 7.21 -10.98
N GLU A 42 -5.29 7.24 -9.87
CA GLU A 42 -5.81 8.50 -9.37
C GLU A 42 -4.61 9.44 -9.35
N PRO A 43 -4.72 10.65 -9.93
CA PRO A 43 -3.64 11.60 -9.87
C PRO A 43 -3.32 11.72 -8.39
N THR A 44 -2.13 11.30 -7.97
CA THR A 44 -1.66 11.56 -6.62
C THR A 44 -1.95 13.04 -6.39
N PRO A 45 -2.76 13.41 -5.37
CA PRO A 45 -3.11 14.80 -5.17
C PRO A 45 -1.79 15.58 -5.20
N PRO A 46 -1.69 16.65 -6.02
CA PRO A 46 -0.44 17.36 -6.18
C PRO A 46 0.04 17.70 -4.77
N VAL A 47 1.22 17.19 -4.40
CA VAL A 47 1.82 17.50 -3.11
C VAL A 47 2.00 19.02 -3.13
N SER A 48 1.13 19.74 -2.42
CA SER A 48 1.17 21.20 -2.40
C SER A 48 2.49 21.56 -1.75
N THR A 49 3.42 22.04 -2.56
CA THR A 49 4.70 22.52 -2.06
C THR A 49 4.40 23.72 -1.16
N PRO A 50 4.95 23.75 0.07
CA PRO A 50 4.72 24.88 0.96
C PRO A 50 5.18 26.19 0.30
N PRO A 51 4.54 27.33 0.60
CA PRO A 51 4.99 28.62 0.08
C PRO A 51 6.41 28.94 0.57
N PRO A 52 7.15 29.83 -0.11
CA PRO A 52 8.47 30.24 0.33
C PRO A 52 8.44 30.77 1.76
N GLY A 53 9.35 30.30 2.62
CA GLY A 53 9.29 30.61 4.04
C GLY A 53 10.30 29.86 4.91
N TRP A 54 10.29 30.20 6.19
CA TRP A 54 11.07 29.52 7.22
C TRP A 54 10.26 28.37 7.82
N TYR A 55 10.84 27.19 7.85
CA TYR A 55 10.20 25.98 8.39
C TYR A 55 11.19 25.21 9.26
N VAL A 56 10.65 24.48 10.23
CA VAL A 56 11.44 23.65 11.15
C VAL A 56 11.79 22.34 10.47
N ASP A 57 13.09 22.03 10.38
CA ASP A 57 13.61 20.75 9.94
C ASP A 57 13.46 19.69 11.05
N ALA A 58 13.51 18.41 10.71
CA ALA A 58 13.47 17.29 11.65
C ALA A 58 14.59 17.34 12.71
N ALA A 59 15.70 18.02 12.39
CA ALA A 59 16.80 18.28 13.31
C ALA A 59 16.53 19.42 14.33
N GLY A 60 15.38 20.09 14.23
CA GLY A 60 15.01 21.22 15.09
C GLY A 60 15.61 22.57 14.68
N ALA A 61 16.37 22.62 13.58
CA ALA A 61 16.86 23.86 12.98
C ALA A 61 15.82 24.46 12.04
N THR A 62 15.76 25.78 11.94
CA THR A 62 14.84 26.46 11.01
C THR A 62 15.54 26.67 9.67
N ARG A 63 15.03 26.07 8.59
CA ARG A 63 15.61 26.11 7.23
C ARG A 63 14.71 26.90 6.28
N TRP A 64 15.31 27.64 5.35
CA TRP A 64 14.56 28.41 4.35
C TRP A 64 14.16 27.54 3.15
N PHE A 65 12.87 27.57 2.79
CA PHE A 65 12.29 26.98 1.59
C PHE A 65 12.00 28.06 0.56
N ASP A 66 12.46 27.90 -0.69
CA ASP A 66 12.30 28.91 -1.75
C ASP A 66 11.03 28.73 -2.60
N GLY A 67 10.17 27.76 -2.27
CA GLY A 67 8.98 27.38 -3.02
C GLY A 67 9.21 26.21 -3.99
N ARG A 68 10.47 25.84 -4.25
CA ARG A 68 10.86 24.70 -5.11
C ARG A 68 11.76 23.71 -4.38
N GLN A 69 12.67 24.20 -3.55
CA GLN A 69 13.68 23.41 -2.83
C GLN A 69 14.07 24.05 -1.49
N TRP A 70 14.61 23.20 -0.62
CA TRP A 70 15.25 23.65 0.61
C TRP A 70 16.62 24.24 0.32
N THR A 71 16.85 25.47 0.77
CA THR A 71 18.14 26.15 0.61
C THR A 71 19.07 25.84 1.77
N ASP A 72 20.38 26.03 1.63
CA ASP A 72 21.34 25.80 2.73
C ASP A 72 21.31 26.88 3.82
N ILE A 73 20.44 27.88 3.68
CA ILE A 73 20.26 28.94 4.65
C ILE A 73 19.46 28.39 5.84
N THR A 74 20.10 28.37 7.01
CA THR A 74 19.49 27.95 8.28
C THR A 74 19.58 29.08 9.30
N GLN A 75 18.51 29.28 10.06
CA GLN A 75 18.54 30.06 11.30
C GLN A 75 18.96 29.10 12.41
N LEU A 76 20.13 29.36 13.00
CA LEU A 76 20.45 28.74 14.27
C LEU A 76 19.44 29.22 15.32
N PRO A 77 18.96 28.35 16.21
CA PRO A 77 18.10 28.77 17.31
C PRO A 77 18.82 29.89 18.08
N PRO A 78 18.09 30.92 18.56
CA PRO A 78 18.68 31.96 19.39
C PRO A 78 19.39 31.27 20.55
N LYS A 79 20.68 31.58 20.71
CA LYS A 79 21.49 31.08 21.82
C LYS A 79 20.72 31.39 23.10
N SER A 80 20.28 30.33 23.77
CA SER A 80 19.62 30.44 25.06
C SER A 80 20.70 30.85 26.05
N ASP A 81 20.95 32.16 26.16
CA ASP A 81 21.81 32.70 27.22
C ASP A 81 21.05 32.46 28.53
N THR A 82 21.41 31.37 29.20
CA THR A 82 20.98 31.01 30.56
C THR A 82 22.13 31.26 31.52
#